data_AF-A0A941AL77-F1
#
_entry.id   AF-A0A941AL77-F1
#
_cell.length_a   1.000
_cell.length_b   1.000
_cell.length_c   1.000
_cell.angle_alpha   90.00
_cell.angle_beta   90.00
_cell.angle_gamma   90.00
#
_symmetry.space_group_name_H-M   'P 1'
#
loop_
_entity.id
_entity.type
_entity.pdbx_description
1 polymer ?
#
loop_
_entity_poly.entity_id
_entity_poly.type
_entity_poly.pdbx_seq_one_letter_code
_entity_poly.pdbx_strand_id
1 'polypeptide(L)'
;MLLCDTGVLLAAGNAKDEHHQACLKLLRQAEGPLLVPSPVMGEVGYLLESRVGPQAEVTFLKSFGGNGFHVAELEDEDLPRMAELVERYVDLPLGLVDAAVIAIAERLGLREVATVDHRHFRIVRPRHVEAFTLLPG
;
A
#
# COMPACT_ATOMS: atom_id res chain seq x y z
N MET A 1 7.07 11.33 2.18
CA MET A 1 6.08 10.37 2.72
C MET A 1 5.76 9.41 1.60
N LEU A 2 5.78 8.11 1.87
CA LEU A 2 5.54 7.07 0.86
C LEU A 2 4.39 6.17 1.33
N LEU A 3 3.35 6.02 0.52
CA LEU A 3 2.22 5.15 0.83
C LEU A 3 2.53 3.73 0.35
N CYS A 4 2.52 2.77 1.26
CA CYS A 4 2.89 1.39 1.03
C CYS A 4 1.65 0.50 0.85
N ASP A 5 1.64 -0.23 -0.25
CA ASP A 5 0.67 -1.28 -0.55
C ASP A 5 1.14 -2.65 0.00
N THR A 6 0.19 -3.59 0.11
CA THR A 6 0.39 -4.95 0.65
C THR A 6 1.55 -5.67 -0.04
N GLY A 7 1.61 -5.61 -1.37
CA GLY A 7 2.61 -6.33 -2.15
C GLY A 7 4.05 -5.93 -1.81
N VAL A 8 4.32 -4.64 -1.58
CA VAL A 8 5.66 -4.16 -1.21
C VAL A 8 6.05 -4.62 0.19
N LEU A 9 5.10 -4.59 1.14
CA LEU A 9 5.35 -5.01 2.51
C LEU A 9 5.65 -6.51 2.60
N LEU A 10 4.89 -7.33 1.87
CA LEU A 10 5.11 -8.78 1.80
C LEU A 10 6.41 -9.13 1.08
N ALA A 11 6.69 -8.50 -0.07
CA ALA A 11 7.94 -8.73 -0.80
C ALA A 11 9.17 -8.35 0.04
N ALA A 12 9.13 -7.20 0.74
CA ALA A 12 10.21 -6.79 1.63
C ALA A 12 10.41 -7.77 2.81
N GLY A 13 9.34 -8.40 3.30
CA GLY A 13 9.40 -9.39 4.38
C GLY A 13 9.82 -10.81 3.95
N ASN A 14 9.72 -11.13 2.66
CA ASN A 14 9.98 -12.47 2.13
C ASN A 14 11.27 -12.53 1.31
N ALA A 15 12.35 -13.07 1.88
CA ALA A 15 13.65 -13.17 1.23
C ALA A 15 13.66 -14.02 -0.07
N LYS A 16 12.61 -14.81 -0.32
CA LYS A 16 12.45 -15.62 -1.53
C LYS A 16 11.60 -14.94 -2.61
N ASP A 17 11.02 -13.77 -2.31
CA ASP A 17 10.23 -13.00 -3.27
C ASP A 17 11.14 -12.39 -4.34
N GLU A 18 10.71 -12.39 -5.59
CA GLU A 18 11.49 -11.83 -6.69
C GLU A 18 11.71 -10.32 -6.55
N HIS A 19 10.78 -9.62 -5.90
CA HIS A 19 10.84 -8.18 -5.65
C HIS A 19 11.50 -7.83 -4.32
N HIS A 20 11.96 -8.82 -3.54
CA HIS A 20 12.47 -8.62 -2.18
C HIS A 20 13.53 -7.52 -2.08
N GLN A 21 14.59 -7.62 -2.89
CA GLN A 21 15.71 -6.67 -2.82
C GLN A 21 15.29 -5.25 -3.23
N ALA A 22 14.42 -5.13 -4.23
CA ALA A 22 13.93 -3.84 -4.71
C ALA A 22 13.04 -3.17 -3.65
N CYS A 23 12.09 -3.91 -3.07
CA CYS A 23 11.20 -3.40 -2.03
C CYS A 23 11.95 -3.06 -0.74
N LEU A 24 12.87 -3.93 -0.30
CA LEU A 24 13.68 -3.68 0.89
C LEU A 24 14.57 -2.44 0.73
N LYS A 25 15.15 -2.25 -0.46
CA LYS A 25 15.94 -1.06 -0.77
C LYS A 25 15.07 0.20 -0.75
N LEU A 26 13.91 0.16 -1.41
CA LEU A 26 12.96 1.27 -1.44
C LEU A 26 12.58 1.72 -0.01
N LEU A 27 12.12 0.79 0.84
CA LEU A 27 11.66 1.11 2.19
C LEU A 27 12.81 1.66 3.07
N ARG A 28 14.05 1.21 2.87
CA ARG A 28 15.21 1.71 3.61
C ARG A 28 15.69 3.08 3.16
N GLN A 29 15.44 3.45 1.90
CA GLN A 29 15.93 4.67 1.28
C GLN A 29 14.87 5.76 1.15
N ALA A 30 13.60 5.43 1.44
CA ALA A 30 12.51 6.39 1.39
C ALA A 30 12.77 7.59 2.32
N GLU A 31 12.60 8.79 1.77
CA GLU A 31 12.72 10.02 2.54
C GLU A 31 11.38 10.37 3.21
N GLY A 32 11.39 10.39 4.55
CA GLY A 32 10.23 10.68 5.38
C GLY A 32 9.41 9.43 5.78
N PRO A 33 8.22 9.61 6.37
CA PRO A 33 7.46 8.51 6.95
C PRO A 33 6.93 7.56 5.88
N LEU A 34 6.96 6.27 6.23
CA LEU A 34 6.32 5.18 5.48
C LEU A 34 4.89 5.01 6.02
N LEU A 35 3.90 5.23 5.17
CA LEU A 35 2.50 5.17 5.53
C LEU A 35 1.90 3.83 5.08
N VAL A 36 1.16 3.18 5.96
CA VAL A 36 0.45 1.93 5.66
C VAL A 36 -1.04 2.19 5.84
N PRO A 37 -1.86 2.19 4.76
CA PRO A 37 -3.30 2.28 4.87
C PRO A 37 -3.88 1.26 5.86
N SER A 38 -4.85 1.63 6.70
CA SER A 38 -5.43 0.67 7.65
C SER A 38 -6.03 -0.60 6.98
N PRO A 39 -6.61 -0.56 5.77
CA PRO A 39 -6.98 -1.77 5.04
C PRO A 39 -5.79 -2.64 4.62
N VAL A 40 -4.67 -2.03 4.22
CA VAL A 40 -3.41 -2.74 3.91
C VAL A 40 -2.86 -3.41 5.18
N MET A 41 -2.89 -2.72 6.32
CA MET A 41 -2.46 -3.29 7.60
C MET A 41 -3.27 -4.55 7.95
N GLY A 42 -4.59 -4.50 7.77
CA GLY A 42 -5.47 -5.65 8.01
C GLY A 42 -5.20 -6.80 7.03
N GLU A 43 -5.03 -6.51 5.75
CA GLU A 43 -4.73 -7.52 4.74
C GLU A 43 -3.37 -8.20 4.98
N VAL A 44 -2.32 -7.43 5.29
CA VAL A 44 -1.00 -7.99 5.64
C VAL A 44 -1.10 -8.88 6.88
N GLY A 45 -1.83 -8.46 7.92
CA GLY A 45 -2.06 -9.28 9.12
C GLY A 45 -2.68 -10.63 8.77
N TYR A 46 -3.78 -10.62 8.00
CA TYR A 46 -4.46 -11.84 7.54
C TYR A 46 -3.53 -12.75 6.72
N LEU A 47 -2.73 -12.18 5.82
CA LEU A 47 -1.81 -12.93 4.97
C LEU A 47 -0.63 -13.53 5.75
N LEU A 48 -0.10 -12.81 6.75
CA LEU A 48 0.97 -13.30 7.61
C LEU A 48 0.48 -14.46 8.49
N GLU A 49 -0.69 -14.33 9.11
CA GLU A 49 -1.29 -15.40 9.90
C GLU A 49 -1.52 -16.66 9.06
N SER A 50 -2.15 -16.50 7.89
CA SER A 50 -2.55 -17.63 7.05
C SER A 50 -1.42 -18.31 6.29
N ARG A 51 -0.29 -17.62 6.01
CA ARG A 51 0.76 -18.13 5.11
C ARG A 51 2.15 -18.26 5.72
N VAL A 52 2.44 -17.55 6.82
CA VAL A 52 3.81 -17.47 7.37
C VAL A 52 3.86 -17.91 8.83
N GLY A 53 2.96 -17.38 9.67
CA GLY A 53 2.82 -17.72 11.08
C GLY A 53 2.94 -16.52 12.02
N PRO A 54 2.55 -16.70 13.29
CA PRO A 54 2.32 -15.61 14.25
C PRO A 54 3.58 -14.79 14.57
N GLN A 55 4.77 -15.36 14.46
CA GLN A 55 6.01 -14.62 14.73
C GLN A 55 6.29 -13.53 13.68
N ALA A 56 5.86 -13.74 12.43
CA ALA A 56 5.99 -12.75 11.37
C ALA A 56 5.01 -11.59 11.62
N GLU A 57 3.78 -11.88 12.04
CA GLU A 57 2.79 -10.88 12.43
C GLU A 57 3.27 -10.02 13.61
N VAL A 58 3.82 -10.64 14.67
CA VAL A 58 4.44 -9.91 15.79
C VAL A 58 5.54 -8.97 15.31
N THR A 59 6.34 -9.41 14.33
CA THR A 59 7.43 -8.58 13.76
C THR A 59 6.87 -7.41 12.98
N PHE A 60 5.82 -7.63 12.18
CA PHE A 60 5.11 -6.58 11.46
C PHE A 60 4.50 -5.55 12.41
N LEU A 61 3.79 -5.97 13.46
CA LEU A 61 3.22 -5.05 14.45
C LEU A 61 4.29 -4.22 15.18
N LYS A 62 5.44 -4.83 15.50
CA LYS A 62 6.58 -4.13 16.13
C LYS A 62 7.30 -3.15 15.19
N SER A 63 7.05 -3.23 13.89
CA SER A 63 7.65 -2.31 12.92
C SER A 63 6.90 -0.97 12.82
N PHE A 64 5.77 -0.81 13.51
CA PHE A 64 5.03 0.46 13.60
C PHE A 64 5.57 1.37 14.70
N GLY A 65 5.54 2.68 14.44
CA GLY A 65 5.98 3.73 15.36
C GLY A 65 7.46 4.10 15.23
N GLY A 66 7.88 5.16 15.93
CA GLY A 66 9.24 5.68 15.84
C GLY A 66 9.61 6.08 14.41
N ASN A 67 10.70 5.51 13.87
CA ASN A 67 11.15 5.69 12.49
C ASN A 67 10.67 4.56 11.55
N GLY A 68 9.70 3.76 11.99
CA GLY A 68 9.12 2.64 11.24
C GLY A 68 7.90 3.06 10.41
N PHE A 69 6.92 2.16 10.34
CA PHE A 69 5.65 2.43 9.66
C PHE A 69 4.71 3.28 10.52
N HIS A 70 3.86 4.05 9.85
CA HIS A 70 2.76 4.77 10.45
C HIS A 70 1.46 4.39 9.76
N VAL A 71 0.40 4.16 10.53
CA VAL A 71 -0.91 3.85 9.95
C VAL A 71 -1.50 5.12 9.34
N ALA A 72 -1.94 5.02 8.08
CA ALA A 72 -2.79 6.01 7.45
C ALA A 72 -4.24 5.51 7.54
N GLU A 73 -5.02 6.15 8.40
CA GLU A 73 -6.42 5.77 8.60
C GLU A 73 -7.29 6.20 7.43
N LEU A 74 -8.32 5.39 7.15
CA LEU A 74 -9.44 5.83 6.33
C LEU A 74 -10.21 6.92 7.06
N GLU A 75 -10.64 7.92 6.29
CA GLU A 75 -11.55 8.95 6.74
C GLU A 75 -12.91 8.79 6.03
N ASP A 76 -13.97 9.39 6.59
CA ASP A 76 -15.32 9.25 6.04
C ASP A 76 -15.43 9.70 4.57
N GLU A 77 -14.59 10.65 4.14
CA GLU A 77 -14.54 11.12 2.75
C GLU A 77 -13.88 10.13 1.78
N ASP A 78 -13.08 9.18 2.28
CA ASP A 78 -12.43 8.17 1.45
C ASP A 78 -13.43 7.13 0.94
N LEU A 79 -14.45 6.78 1.73
CA LEU A 79 -15.42 5.72 1.38
C LEU A 79 -16.24 6.03 0.11
N PRO A 80 -16.84 7.23 -0.07
CA PRO A 80 -17.48 7.59 -1.33
C PRO A 80 -16.52 7.54 -2.51
N ARG A 81 -15.26 7.92 -2.31
CA ARG A 81 -14.24 7.88 -3.36
C ARG A 81 -13.89 6.44 -3.72
N MET A 82 -13.69 5.56 -2.74
CA MET A 82 -13.46 4.14 -2.96
C MET A 82 -14.61 3.51 -3.76
N ALA A 83 -15.86 3.82 -3.41
CA ALA A 83 -17.02 3.33 -4.13
C ALA A 83 -17.03 3.79 -5.61
N GLU A 84 -16.76 5.08 -5.86
CA GLU A 84 -16.65 5.63 -7.22
C GLU A 84 -15.54 4.93 -8.03
N LEU A 85 -14.39 4.64 -7.41
CA LEU A 85 -13.28 3.96 -8.07
C LEU A 85 -13.67 2.53 -8.46
N VAL A 86 -14.23 1.77 -7.52
CA VAL A 86 -14.65 0.38 -7.78
C VAL A 86 -15.77 0.33 -8.82
N GLU A 87 -16.70 1.28 -8.81
CA GLU A 87 -17.77 1.38 -9.82
C GLU A 87 -17.20 1.76 -11.21
N ARG A 88 -16.37 2.79 -11.28
CA ARG A 88 -15.79 3.27 -12.55
C ARG A 88 -14.93 2.22 -13.23
N TYR A 89 -14.20 1.44 -12.44
CA TYR A 89 -13.27 0.43 -12.91
C TYR A 89 -13.82 -0.99 -12.68
N VAL A 90 -15.14 -1.21 -12.75
CA VAL A 90 -15.76 -2.52 -12.43
C VAL A 90 -15.17 -3.70 -13.22
N ASP A 91 -14.73 -3.48 -14.47
CA ASP A 91 -14.07 -4.50 -15.31
C ASP A 91 -12.59 -4.75 -14.94
N LEU A 92 -12.04 -3.93 -14.04
CA LEU A 92 -10.71 -4.04 -13.44
C LEU A 92 -10.91 -4.16 -11.93
N PRO A 93 -11.07 -5.36 -11.37
CA PRO A 93 -11.46 -5.54 -9.97
C PRO A 93 -10.35 -5.07 -9.02
N LEU A 94 -10.35 -3.77 -8.72
CA LEU A 94 -9.39 -3.12 -7.81
C LEU A 94 -9.47 -3.74 -6.41
N GLY A 95 -10.68 -4.10 -5.99
CA GLY A 95 -10.94 -4.50 -4.62
C GLY A 95 -10.87 -3.33 -3.65
N LEU A 96 -11.15 -3.64 -2.37
CA LEU A 96 -11.23 -2.64 -1.31
C LEU A 96 -9.87 -2.01 -1.00
N VAL A 97 -8.81 -2.82 -1.00
CA VAL A 97 -7.48 -2.39 -0.57
C VAL A 97 -6.87 -1.40 -1.57
N ASP A 98 -6.82 -1.74 -2.87
CA ASP A 98 -6.28 -0.81 -3.87
C ASP A 98 -7.10 0.49 -3.93
N ALA A 99 -8.43 0.39 -3.85
CA ALA A 99 -9.29 1.57 -3.80
C ALA A 99 -8.98 2.47 -2.60
N ALA A 100 -8.69 1.88 -1.43
CA ALA A 100 -8.28 2.62 -0.24
C ALA A 100 -6.91 3.28 -0.40
N VAL A 101 -5.92 2.55 -0.95
CA VAL A 101 -4.59 3.11 -1.25
C VAL A 101 -4.72 4.33 -2.16
N ILE A 102 -5.51 4.22 -3.23
CA ILE A 102 -5.74 5.32 -4.19
C ILE A 102 -6.44 6.50 -3.51
N ALA A 103 -7.52 6.26 -2.76
CA ALA A 103 -8.30 7.31 -2.10
C ALA A 103 -7.43 8.09 -1.08
N ILE A 104 -6.68 7.37 -0.24
CA ILE A 104 -5.78 7.99 0.74
C ILE A 104 -4.65 8.76 0.03
N ALA A 105 -4.07 8.21 -1.04
CA ALA A 105 -3.04 8.91 -1.81
C ALA A 105 -3.57 10.21 -2.42
N GLU A 106 -4.81 10.21 -2.93
CA GLU A 106 -5.47 11.42 -3.44
C GLU A 106 -5.71 12.45 -2.33
N ARG A 107 -6.29 12.05 -1.20
CA ARG A 107 -6.59 12.94 -0.07
C ARG A 107 -5.34 13.58 0.51
N LEU A 108 -4.27 12.81 0.66
CA LEU A 108 -2.98 13.30 1.16
C LEU A 108 -2.14 14.01 0.10
N GLY A 109 -2.61 14.11 -1.14
CA GLY A 109 -1.88 14.74 -2.25
C GLY A 109 -0.58 14.02 -2.64
N LEU A 110 -0.46 12.73 -2.31
CA LEU A 110 0.73 11.93 -2.56
C LEU A 110 0.83 11.55 -4.04
N ARG A 111 2.02 11.71 -4.61
CA ARG A 111 2.29 11.40 -6.02
C ARG A 111 2.94 10.03 -6.20
N GLU A 112 3.54 9.51 -5.14
CA GLU A 112 4.28 8.26 -5.11
C GLU A 112 3.52 7.19 -4.31
N VAL A 113 3.39 6.01 -4.89
CA VAL A 113 2.81 4.82 -4.25
C VAL A 113 3.81 3.68 -4.36
N ALA A 114 4.12 3.03 -3.25
CA ALA A 114 4.92 1.84 -3.24
C ALA A 114 4.04 0.61 -3.44
N THR A 115 4.05 0.04 -4.64
CA THR A 115 3.31 -1.18 -4.99
C THR A 115 4.10 -2.00 -6.02
N VAL A 116 3.94 -3.32 -6.01
CA VAL A 116 4.43 -4.21 -7.07
C VAL A 116 3.34 -4.54 -8.09
N ASP A 117 2.07 -4.26 -7.78
CA ASP A 117 0.98 -4.35 -8.76
C ASP A 117 0.88 -3.05 -9.55
N HIS A 118 1.70 -2.96 -10.58
CA HIS A 118 1.65 -1.80 -11.48
C HIS A 118 0.43 -1.79 -12.40
N ARG A 119 -0.30 -2.89 -12.56
CA ARG A 119 -1.38 -2.98 -13.55
C ARG A 119 -2.57 -2.14 -13.10
N HIS A 120 -3.02 -2.31 -11.86
CA HIS A 120 -4.19 -1.59 -11.34
C HIS A 120 -3.92 -0.08 -11.27
N PHE A 121 -2.78 0.28 -10.67
CA PHE A 121 -2.43 1.68 -10.42
C PHE A 121 -2.07 2.48 -11.68
N ARG A 122 -1.66 1.83 -12.79
CA ARG A 122 -1.43 2.51 -14.08
C ARG A 122 -2.71 2.85 -14.82
N ILE A 123 -3.78 2.07 -14.62
CA ILE A 123 -5.06 2.27 -15.32
C ILE A 123 -5.87 3.38 -14.65
N VAL A 124 -5.82 3.43 -13.32
CA VAL A 124 -6.54 4.43 -12.53
C VAL A 124 -5.95 5.83 -12.76
N ARG A 125 -6.83 6.82 -12.91
CA ARG A 125 -6.45 8.24 -13.02
C ARG A 125 -6.69 8.95 -11.69
N PRO A 126 -5.62 9.37 -10.98
CA PRO A 126 -5.77 10.11 -9.73
C PRO A 126 -6.38 11.50 -9.97
N ARG A 127 -7.09 12.03 -8.98
CA ARG A 127 -7.74 13.36 -9.11
C ARG A 127 -6.76 14.54 -9.19
N HIS A 128 -5.57 14.41 -8.62
CA HIS A 128 -4.62 15.50 -8.39
C HIS A 128 -3.34 15.43 -9.25
N VAL A 129 -3.13 14.32 -9.96
CA VAL A 129 -1.97 14.10 -10.84
C VAL A 129 -2.37 13.30 -12.08
N GLU A 130 -1.62 13.44 -13.17
CA GLU A 130 -1.88 12.69 -14.40
C GLU A 130 -1.79 11.16 -14.21
N ALA A 131 -0.81 10.72 -13.42
CA ALA A 131 -0.60 9.34 -13.00
C ALA A 131 0.24 9.30 -11.71
N PHE A 132 0.11 8.24 -10.94
CA PHE A 132 1.03 7.96 -9.83
C PHE A 132 2.42 7.59 -10.35
N THR A 133 3.44 7.97 -9.58
CA THR A 133 4.78 7.39 -9.67
C THR A 133 4.79 6.10 -8.83
N LEU A 134 4.97 4.96 -9.48
CA LEU A 134 4.94 3.65 -8.82
C LEU A 134 6.36 3.20 -8.49
N LEU A 135 6.55 2.75 -7.26
CA LEU A 135 7.84 2.32 -6.73
C LEU A 135 7.74 0.90 -6.14
N PRO A 136 8.76 0.05 -6.28
CA PRO A 136 10.00 0.28 -7.03
C PRO A 136 9.75 0.24 -8.56
N GLY A 137 10.40 1.16 -9.28
CA GLY A 137 10.29 1.30 -10.74
C GLY A 137 11.20 0.39 -11.53
#